data_AF-A0A133N2L5-F1
#
_entry.id   AF-A0A133N2L5-F1
#
_cell.length_a   1.000
_cell.length_b   1.000
_cell.length_c   1.000
_cell.angle_alpha   90.00
_cell.angle_beta   90.00
_cell.angle_gamma   90.00
#
_symmetry.space_group_name_H-M   'P 1'
#
loop_
_entity.id
_entity.type
_entity.pdbx_description
1 polymer ?
#
loop_
_entity_poly.entity_id
_entity_poly.type
_entity_poly.pdbx_seq_one_letter_code
_entity_poly.pdbx_strand_id
1 'polypeptide(L)'
;MKIHEIENNVENFEKNMTVYFNKKTGKIIACHSGIADMTPYKKQDPELLEIWDYEILPINNEVIYNKDNFKIQNGEIRLIKTLNPVKYRIAD
;
A
#
# COMPACT_ATOMS: atom_id res chain seq x y z
N MET A 1 11.41 3.11 7.68
CA MET A 1 11.60 3.06 9.15
C MET A 1 10.59 2.07 9.69
N LYS A 2 11.00 0.92 10.23
CA LYS A 2 10.05 -0.04 10.77
C LYS A 2 9.54 0.48 12.11
N ILE A 3 8.31 0.95 12.16
CA ILE A 3 7.66 1.42 13.38
C ILE A 3 7.54 0.22 14.33
N HIS A 4 8.08 0.34 15.55
CA HIS A 4 8.12 -0.77 16.52
C HIS A 4 6.88 -0.84 17.41
N GLU A 5 6.04 0.20 17.41
CA GLU A 5 4.76 0.22 18.11
C GLU A 5 3.67 0.78 17.17
N ILE A 6 2.68 -0.05 16.83
CA ILE A 6 1.55 0.35 16.00
C ILE A 6 0.51 1.01 16.90
N GLU A 7 0.50 2.34 16.89
CA GLU A 7 -0.55 3.10 17.57
C GLU A 7 -1.70 3.38 16.58
N ASN A 8 -2.85 2.77 16.81
CA ASN A 8 -3.99 2.88 15.92
C ASN A 8 -4.87 4.07 16.33
N ASN A 9 -4.45 5.28 15.94
CA ASN A 9 -5.13 6.54 16.26
C ASN A 9 -5.49 7.32 14.97
N VAL A 10 -6.32 8.36 15.12
CA VAL A 10 -6.82 9.18 14.00
C VAL A 10 -5.67 9.85 13.24
N GLU A 11 -4.66 10.35 13.95
CA GLU A 11 -3.52 11.01 13.32
C GLU A 11 -2.75 10.05 12.41
N ASN A 12 -2.50 8.82 12.87
CA ASN A 12 -1.83 7.81 12.06
C ASN A 12 -2.68 7.36 10.89
N PHE A 13 -4.00 7.27 11.06
CA PHE A 13 -4.95 7.02 9.99
C PHE A 13 -4.90 8.10 8.91
N GLU A 14 -4.81 9.38 9.28
CA GLU A 14 -4.80 10.49 8.35
C GLU A 14 -3.45 10.72 7.67
N LYS A 15 -2.33 10.45 8.36
CA LYS A 15 -0.99 10.79 7.88
C LYS A 15 -0.22 9.66 7.22
N ASN A 16 -0.60 8.40 7.46
CA ASN A 16 0.12 7.24 6.95
C ASN A 16 -0.77 6.37 6.09
N MET A 17 -0.13 5.56 5.26
CA MET A 17 -0.73 4.42 4.60
C MET A 17 0.15 3.18 4.80
N THR A 18 -0.49 2.03 4.83
CA THR A 18 0.19 0.73 4.81
C THR A 18 0.04 0.14 3.42
N VAL A 19 1.18 -0.18 2.81
CA VAL A 19 1.26 -0.77 1.46
C VAL A 19 1.77 -2.19 1.60
N TYR A 20 0.91 -3.16 1.34
CA TYR A 20 1.28 -4.55 1.24
C TYR A 20 1.69 -4.87 -0.19
N PHE A 21 2.78 -5.61 -0.39
CA PHE A 21 3.28 -5.94 -1.72
C PHE A 21 3.95 -7.31 -1.79
N ASN A 22 4.00 -7.87 -3.00
CA ASN A 22 4.74 -9.08 -3.28
C ASN A 22 6.25 -8.80 -3.35
N LYS A 23 7.04 -9.47 -2.52
CA LYS A 23 8.50 -9.27 -2.39
C LYS A 23 9.26 -9.43 -3.70
N LYS A 24 8.87 -10.40 -4.53
CA LYS A 24 9.55 -10.74 -5.78
C LYS A 24 9.25 -9.74 -6.91
N THR A 25 8.00 -9.33 -7.03
CA THR A 25 7.51 -8.55 -8.18
C THR A 25 7.31 -7.08 -7.88
N GLY A 26 7.24 -6.71 -6.61
CA GLY A 26 6.87 -5.37 -6.17
C GLY A 26 5.38 -5.05 -6.30
N LYS A 27 4.56 -5.99 -6.81
CA LYS A 27 3.13 -5.76 -7.04
C LYS A 27 2.44 -5.42 -5.72
N ILE A 28 1.78 -4.27 -5.65
CA ILE A 28 0.95 -3.88 -4.51
C ILE A 28 -0.29 -4.79 -4.49
N ILE A 29 -0.53 -5.45 -3.35
CA ILE A 29 -1.66 -6.38 -3.16
C ILE A 29 -2.81 -5.71 -2.43
N ALA A 30 -2.50 -4.84 -1.48
CA ALA A 30 -3.45 -4.08 -0.68
C ALA A 30 -2.80 -2.78 -0.23
N CYS A 31 -3.61 -1.73 -0.14
CA CYS A 31 -3.17 -0.41 0.31
C CYS A 31 -4.33 0.28 1.01
N HIS A 32 -4.11 0.70 2.25
CA HIS A 32 -5.11 1.42 3.05
C HIS A 32 -4.44 2.52 3.86
N SER A 33 -5.24 3.49 4.29
CA SER A 33 -4.82 4.52 5.26
C SER A 33 -4.57 3.93 6.64
N GLY A 34 -3.71 4.56 7.42
CA GLY A 34 -3.27 4.08 8.72
C GLY A 34 -2.08 3.12 8.69
N ILE A 35 -1.71 2.68 9.90
CA ILE A 35 -0.58 1.81 10.17
C ILE A 35 -1.10 0.42 10.51
N ALA A 36 -0.61 -0.59 9.81
CA ALA A 36 -0.87 -1.98 10.10
C ALA A 36 0.39 -2.83 9.84
N ASP A 37 0.41 -4.04 10.40
CA ASP A 37 1.45 -5.04 10.17
C ASP A 37 0.90 -6.23 9.36
N MET A 38 1.70 -7.29 9.26
CA MET A 38 1.33 -8.55 8.63
C MET A 38 0.60 -9.52 9.58
N THR A 39 0.25 -9.13 10.82
CA THR A 39 -0.40 -10.01 11.79
C THR A 39 -1.70 -10.64 11.26
N PRO A 40 -2.60 -9.91 10.57
CA PRO A 40 -3.80 -10.51 9.99
C PRO A 40 -3.48 -11.59 8.95
N TYR A 41 -2.52 -11.32 8.06
CA TYR A 41 -2.11 -12.28 7.02
C TYR A 41 -1.41 -13.50 7.61
N LYS A 42 -0.55 -13.31 8.63
CA LYS A 42 0.10 -14.40 9.36
C LYS A 42 -0.92 -15.32 10.03
N LYS A 43 -2.00 -14.75 10.59
CA LYS A 43 -3.10 -15.52 11.21
C LYS A 43 -3.90 -16.30 10.17
N GLN A 44 -4.06 -15.75 8.97
CA GLN A 44 -4.74 -16.42 7.86
C GLN A 44 -3.90 -17.56 7.30
N ASP A 45 -2.65 -17.27 6.94
CA ASP A 45 -1.69 -18.23 6.41
C ASP A 45 -0.24 -17.71 6.61
N PRO A 46 0.56 -18.36 7.46
CA PRO A 46 1.95 -17.98 7.71
C PRO A 46 2.85 -17.95 6.46
N GLU A 47 2.55 -18.76 5.44
CA GLU A 47 3.35 -18.84 4.21
C GLU A 47 3.28 -17.53 3.40
N LEU A 48 2.21 -16.73 3.60
CA LEU A 48 2.10 -15.40 3.00
C LEU A 48 3.25 -14.48 3.40
N LEU A 49 3.87 -14.68 4.57
CA LEU A 49 5.04 -13.90 4.99
C LEU A 49 6.28 -14.17 4.15
N GLU A 50 6.37 -15.29 3.45
CA GLU A 50 7.48 -15.58 2.53
C GLU A 50 7.34 -14.82 1.22
N ILE A 51 6.10 -14.55 0.82
CA ILE A 51 5.75 -13.99 -0.48
C ILE A 51 5.50 -12.48 -0.39
N TRP A 52 4.91 -12.02 0.71
CA TRP A 52 4.43 -10.65 0.91
C TRP A 52 5.22 -9.93 2.00
N ASP A 53 5.35 -8.63 1.82
CA ASP A 53 5.88 -7.70 2.81
C ASP A 53 5.01 -6.45 2.86
N TYR A 54 5.36 -5.51 3.72
CA TYR A 54 4.67 -4.25 3.86
C TYR A 54 5.63 -3.08 4.08
N GLU A 55 5.22 -1.91 3.60
CA GLU A 55 5.86 -0.63 3.93
C GLU A 55 4.82 0.30 4.54
N ILE A 56 5.27 1.12 5.49
CA ILE A 56 4.48 2.22 6.05
C ILE A 56 5.05 3.51 5.45
N LEU A 57 4.19 4.25 4.76
CA LEU A 57 4.57 5.43 3.98
C LEU A 57 3.63 6.60 4.31
N PRO A 58 4.03 7.85 4.02
CA PRO A 58 3.10 8.98 4.09
C PRO A 58 1.86 8.73 3.25
N ILE A 59 0.71 9.20 3.72
CA ILE A 59 -0.58 9.06 3.03
C ILE A 59 -0.46 9.54 1.58
N ASN A 60 -0.90 8.71 0.63
CA ASN A 60 -1.02 9.09 -0.77
C ASN A 60 -2.30 8.51 -1.36
N ASN A 61 -3.30 9.38 -1.52
CA ASN A 61 -4.61 9.00 -2.02
C ASN A 61 -4.56 8.50 -3.48
N GLU A 62 -3.65 8.99 -4.31
CA GLU A 62 -3.52 8.48 -5.68
C GLU A 62 -3.10 7.02 -5.68
N VAL A 63 -2.18 6.64 -4.80
CA VAL A 63 -1.72 5.26 -4.64
C VAL A 63 -2.81 4.38 -4.04
N ILE A 64 -3.51 4.85 -2.99
CA ILE A 64 -4.61 4.11 -2.36
C ILE A 64 -5.71 3.80 -3.38
N TYR A 65 -6.17 4.80 -4.14
CA TYR A 65 -7.29 4.64 -5.07
C TYR A 65 -6.89 4.04 -6.42
N ASN A 66 -5.61 4.04 -6.77
CA ASN A 66 -5.13 3.54 -8.07
C ASN A 66 -3.96 2.57 -7.94
N LYS A 67 -3.93 1.76 -6.87
CA LYS A 67 -2.79 0.89 -6.50
C LYS A 67 -2.22 0.04 -7.64
N ASP A 68 -3.08 -0.40 -8.57
CA ASP A 68 -2.70 -1.27 -9.69
C ASP A 68 -1.83 -0.55 -10.74
N ASN A 69 -1.75 0.78 -10.67
CA ASN A 69 -0.84 1.61 -11.47
C ASN A 69 0.55 1.74 -10.83
N PHE A 70 0.76 1.23 -9.61
CA PHE A 70 1.98 1.38 -8.83
C PHE A 70 2.58 0.04 -8.39
N LYS A 71 3.89 0.02 -8.18
CA LYS A 71 4.63 -1.09 -7.55
C LYS A 71 5.64 -0.56 -6.54
N ILE A 72 6.04 -1.40 -5.60
CA ILE A 72 7.21 -1.18 -4.77
C ILE A 72 8.45 -1.68 -5.53
N GLN A 73 9.46 -0.84 -5.67
CA GLN A 73 10.75 -1.22 -6.23
C GLN A 73 11.85 -0.55 -5.41
N ASN A 74 12.74 -1.36 -4.82
CA ASN A 74 13.82 -0.90 -3.94
C ASN A 74 13.33 -0.05 -2.75
N GLY A 75 12.19 -0.41 -2.15
CA GLY A 75 11.59 0.32 -1.02
C GLY A 75 10.81 1.58 -1.41
N GLU A 76 10.68 1.88 -2.70
CA GLU A 76 10.00 3.08 -3.19
C GLU A 76 8.79 2.74 -4.07
N ILE A 77 7.77 3.60 -4.01
CA ILE A 77 6.62 3.52 -4.91
C ILE A 77 7.04 4.01 -6.30
N ARG A 78 6.81 3.18 -7.32
CA ARG A 78 7.08 3.48 -8.72
C ARG A 78 5.82 3.26 -9.56
N LEU A 79 5.58 4.18 -10.49
CA LEU A 79 4.49 4.08 -11.45
C LEU A 79 4.80 3.01 -12.52
N ILE A 80 3.87 2.08 -12.77
CA ILE A 80 4.01 0.97 -13.73
C ILE A 80 3.61 1.43 -15.15
N LYS A 81 2.59 2.28 -15.27
CA LYS A 81 2.10 2.84 -16.53
C LYS A 81 1.65 4.28 -16.32
N THR A 82 1.81 5.10 -17.35
CA THR A 82 1.29 6.48 -17.37
C THR A 82 -0.18 6.48 -16.95
N LEU A 83 -0.52 7.25 -15.91
CA LEU A 83 -1.91 7.46 -15.50
C LEU A 83 -2.62 8.11 -16.68
N ASN A 84 -3.50 7.37 -17.35
CA ASN A 84 -4.24 7.91 -18.49
C ASN A 84 -5.29 8.89 -17.92
N PRO A 85 -5.18 10.22 -18.13
CA PRO A 85 -5.92 11.19 -17.32
C PRO A 85 -7.42 11.29 -17.65
N VAL A 86 -7.92 10.50 -18.61
CA VAL A 86 -9.24 10.73 -19.18
C VAL A 86 -10.12 9.52 -18.93
N LYS A 87 -10.91 9.56 -17.85
CA LYS A 87 -11.90 8.51 -17.57
C LYS A 87 -13.34 8.98 -17.49
N TYR A 88 -13.59 10.29 -17.52
CA TYR A 88 -14.94 10.84 -17.42
C TYR A 88 -15.21 11.84 -18.52
N ARG A 89 -16.37 11.72 -19.16
CA ARG A 89 -16.96 12.78 -19.97
C ARG A 89 -17.77 13.69 -19.04
N ILE A 90 -17.86 14.97 -19.36
CA ILE A 90 -18.78 15.90 -18.68
C ILE A 90 -20.19 15.31 -18.83
N ALA A 91 -20.91 15.18 -17.72
CA ALA A 91 -22.30 14.74 -17.75
C ALA A 91 -23.18 15.88 -18.28
N ASP A 92 -24.13 15.55 -19.16
CA ASP A 92 -25.14 16.47 -19.69
C ASP A 92 -26.13 16.93 -18.60
#